data_AF-A0A958EJM0-F1
#
_entry.id   AF-A0A958EJM0-F1
#
_cell.length_a   1.000
_cell.length_b   1.000
_cell.length_c   1.000
_cell.angle_alpha   90.00
_cell.angle_beta   90.00
_cell.angle_gamma   90.00
#
_symmetry.space_group_name_H-M   'P 1'
#
loop_
_entity.id
_entity.type
_entity.pdbx_description
1 polymer ?
#
loop_
_entity_poly.entity_id
_entity_poly.type
_entity_poly.pdbx_seq_one_letter_code
_entity_poly.pdbx_strand_id
1 'polypeptide(L)'
;MMQIVGSENQIELQAQIQEIIGEFTSEFDDLIDSGASLIELTQFLNSARLKDFSNRFHCRIPLLIGGEDNFIGPFLTAEWYKRNLYMWSIMQKKIEANDSRILILLGASHIAMIE
;
A
#
# COMPACT_ATOMS: atom_id res chain seq x y z
N MET A 1 13.30 0.08 8.33
CA MET A 1 12.58 -1.21 8.29
C MET A 1 13.55 -2.38 8.18
N MET A 2 14.18 -2.64 7.03
CA MET A 2 15.04 -3.83 6.84
C MET A 2 16.22 -3.93 7.81
N GLN A 3 16.81 -2.80 8.21
CA GLN A 3 17.85 -2.79 9.24
C GLN A 3 17.35 -3.34 10.59
N ILE A 4 16.11 -3.02 10.98
CA ILE A 4 15.50 -3.51 12.23
C ILE A 4 15.18 -5.00 12.11
N VAL A 5 14.59 -5.42 10.99
CA VAL A 5 14.33 -6.85 10.73
C VAL A 5 15.63 -7.67 10.88
N GLY A 6 16.75 -7.15 10.34
CA GLY A 6 18.05 -7.77 10.46
C GLY A 6 18.61 -7.77 11.89
N SER A 7 18.53 -6.65 12.63
CA SER A 7 19.04 -6.58 14.00
C SER A 7 18.25 -7.43 14.99
N GLU A 8 16.97 -7.67 14.71
CA GLU A 8 16.08 -8.53 15.50
C GLU A 8 16.13 -10.01 15.08
N ASN A 9 17.01 -10.37 14.13
CA ASN A 9 17.11 -11.73 13.57
C ASN A 9 15.78 -12.30 13.04
N GLN A 10 14.91 -11.44 12.51
CA GLN A 10 13.60 -11.83 11.97
C GLN A 10 13.74 -12.40 10.54
N ILE A 11 14.49 -13.51 10.40
CA ILE A 11 14.92 -14.08 9.10
C ILE A 11 13.75 -14.49 8.21
N GLU A 12 12.74 -15.16 8.77
CA GLU A 12 11.56 -15.59 8.00
C GLU A 12 10.77 -14.39 7.47
N LEU A 13 10.60 -13.36 8.30
CA LEU A 13 9.92 -12.12 7.92
C LEU A 13 10.72 -11.36 6.86
N GLN A 14 12.05 -11.35 6.96
CA GLN A 14 12.93 -10.80 5.93
C GLN A 14 12.74 -11.50 4.59
N ALA A 15 12.75 -12.83 4.58
CA ALA A 15 12.54 -13.61 3.36
C ALA A 15 11.16 -13.33 2.75
N GLN A 16 10.11 -13.30 3.58
CA GLN A 16 8.76 -12.98 3.14
C GLN A 16 8.67 -11.58 2.52
N ILE A 17 9.28 -10.56 3.13
CA ILE A 17 9.29 -9.19 2.60
C ILE A 17 10.00 -9.14 1.25
N GLN A 18 11.14 -9.84 1.12
CA GLN A 18 11.92 -9.88 -0.11
C GLN A 18 11.17 -10.59 -1.24
N GLU A 19 10.52 -11.72 -0.94
CA GLU A 19 9.69 -12.47 -1.89
C GLU A 19 8.55 -11.60 -2.42
N ILE A 20 7.82 -10.94 -1.52
CA ILE A 20 6.70 -10.05 -1.87
C ILE A 20 7.15 -8.90 -2.76
N ILE A 21 8.25 -8.21 -2.42
CA ILE A 21 8.79 -7.13 -3.24
C ILE A 21 9.26 -7.67 -4.61
N GLY A 22 9.86 -8.86 -4.62
CA GLY A 22 10.33 -9.53 -5.83
C GLY A 22 9.18 -9.91 -6.77
N GLU A 23 8.13 -10.56 -6.26
CA GLU A 23 6.94 -10.95 -7.02
C GLU A 23 6.30 -9.73 -7.67
N PHE A 24 6.04 -8.67 -6.90
CA PHE A 24 5.46 -7.44 -7.43
C PHE A 24 6.34 -6.80 -8.51
N THR A 25 7.64 -6.68 -8.25
CA THR A 25 8.58 -6.06 -9.20
C THR A 25 8.61 -6.84 -10.51
N SER A 26 8.80 -8.16 -10.43
CA SER A 26 8.87 -9.02 -11.62
C SER A 26 7.58 -8.96 -12.43
N GLU A 27 6.42 -9.13 -11.80
CA GLU A 27 5.14 -9.12 -12.51
C GLU A 27 4.85 -7.75 -13.15
N PHE A 28 5.20 -6.66 -12.47
CA PHE A 28 4.96 -5.32 -12.99
C PHE A 28 5.92 -4.97 -14.14
N ASP A 29 7.19 -5.35 -14.02
CA ASP A 29 8.19 -5.19 -15.09
C ASP A 29 7.81 -6.03 -16.32
N ASP A 30 7.38 -7.28 -16.13
CA ASP A 30 6.90 -8.14 -17.23
C ASP A 30 5.72 -7.52 -17.99
N LEU A 31 4.78 -6.88 -17.27
CA LEU A 31 3.68 -6.15 -17.90
C LEU A 31 4.18 -4.98 -18.74
N ILE A 32 5.11 -4.18 -18.22
CA ILE A 32 5.70 -3.06 -18.95
C ILE A 32 6.42 -3.57 -20.20
N ASP A 33 7.27 -4.58 -20.06
CA ASP A 33 8.07 -5.15 -21.15
C ASP A 33 7.20 -5.82 -22.22
N SER A 34 6.04 -6.37 -21.83
CA SER A 34 5.04 -6.89 -22.77
C SER A 34 4.31 -5.82 -23.58
N GLY A 35 4.53 -4.54 -23.28
CA GLY A 35 3.89 -3.40 -23.95
C GLY A 35 2.49 -3.09 -23.42
N ALA A 36 2.19 -3.45 -22.16
CA ALA A 36 0.90 -3.14 -21.55
C ALA A 36 0.60 -1.63 -21.59
N SER A 37 -0.64 -1.31 -21.95
CA SER A 37 -1.14 0.06 -21.94
C SER A 37 -1.27 0.60 -20.51
N LEU A 38 -1.31 1.92 -20.38
CA LEU A 38 -1.57 2.58 -19.09
C LEU A 38 -2.88 2.10 -18.44
N ILE A 39 -3.90 1.79 -19.23
CA ILE A 39 -5.18 1.28 -18.75
C ILE A 39 -4.99 -0.12 -18.14
N GLU A 40 -4.27 -1.01 -18.81
CA GLU A 40 -4.00 -2.36 -18.32
C GLU A 40 -3.16 -2.34 -17.04
N LEU A 41 -2.12 -1.50 -16.98
CA LEU A 41 -1.33 -1.30 -15.76
C LEU A 41 -2.19 -0.76 -14.61
N THR A 42 -3.08 0.19 -14.90
CA THR A 42 -4.01 0.73 -13.91
C THR A 42 -4.99 -0.34 -13.42
N GLN A 43 -5.54 -1.15 -14.32
CA GLN A 43 -6.44 -2.26 -13.97
C GLN A 43 -5.73 -3.33 -13.14
N PHE A 44 -4.49 -3.67 -13.48
CA PHE A 44 -3.65 -4.61 -12.73
C PHE A 44 -3.47 -4.15 -11.27
N LEU A 45 -3.05 -2.90 -11.06
CA LEU A 45 -2.87 -2.31 -9.72
C LEU A 45 -4.18 -2.21 -8.92
N ASN A 46 -5.33 -2.24 -9.61
CA ASN A 46 -6.66 -2.19 -9.01
C ASN A 46 -7.35 -3.55 -8.90
N SER A 47 -6.69 -4.63 -9.33
CA SER A 47 -7.21 -5.99 -9.22
C SER A 47 -7.44 -6.36 -7.74
N ALA A 48 -8.38 -7.27 -7.49
CA ALA A 48 -8.65 -7.73 -6.13
C ALA A 48 -7.40 -8.29 -5.44
N ARG A 49 -6.57 -9.03 -6.20
CA ARG A 49 -5.29 -9.57 -5.73
C ARG A 49 -4.33 -8.46 -5.30
N LEU A 50 -4.06 -7.47 -6.16
CA LEU A 50 -3.10 -6.40 -5.83
C LEU A 50 -3.58 -5.50 -4.70
N LYS A 51 -4.90 -5.30 -4.55
CA LYS A 51 -5.45 -4.58 -3.41
C LYS A 51 -5.22 -5.33 -2.10
N ASP A 52 -5.51 -6.63 -2.04
CA ASP A 52 -5.23 -7.44 -0.84
C ASP A 52 -3.74 -7.50 -0.53
N PHE A 53 -2.93 -7.74 -1.55
CA PHE A 53 -1.47 -7.75 -1.48
C PHE A 53 -0.93 -6.44 -0.88
N SER A 54 -1.32 -5.29 -1.44
CA SER A 54 -0.85 -3.99 -0.98
C SER A 54 -1.33 -3.67 0.45
N ASN A 55 -2.58 -3.99 0.79
CA ASN A 55 -3.10 -3.83 2.14
C ASN A 55 -2.38 -4.72 3.15
N ARG A 56 -2.04 -5.97 2.80
CA ARG A 56 -1.19 -6.84 3.63
C ARG A 56 0.18 -6.22 3.84
N PHE A 57 0.81 -5.74 2.78
CA PHE A 57 2.15 -5.16 2.83
C PHE A 57 2.22 -3.88 3.68
N HIS A 58 1.18 -3.05 3.68
CA HIS A 58 1.17 -1.80 4.44
C HIS A 58 0.53 -1.91 5.84
N CYS A 59 -0.44 -2.81 6.03
CA CYS A 59 -1.26 -2.83 7.25
C CYS A 59 -1.11 -4.10 8.11
N ARG A 60 -0.43 -5.15 7.61
CA ARG A 60 -0.27 -6.40 8.38
C ARG A 60 1.18 -6.77 8.60
N ILE A 61 1.97 -6.87 7.54
CA ILE A 61 3.39 -7.27 7.62
C ILE A 61 4.20 -6.33 8.52
N PRO A 62 4.05 -4.99 8.44
CA PRO A 62 4.87 -4.11 9.26
C PRO A 62 4.60 -4.31 10.76
N LEU A 63 3.39 -4.71 11.17
CA LEU A 63 3.05 -4.93 12.58
C LEU A 63 3.89 -6.04 13.26
N LEU A 64 4.56 -6.88 12.47
CA LEU A 64 5.43 -7.95 12.96
C LEU A 64 6.90 -7.52 13.10
N ILE A 65 7.26 -6.31 12.66
CA ILE A 65 8.65 -5.84 12.60
C ILE A 65 9.06 -5.18 13.92
N GLY A 66 10.21 -5.61 14.45
CA GLY A 66 10.72 -5.16 15.75
C GLY A 66 10.45 -6.17 16.87
N GLY A 67 11.26 -6.10 17.94
CA GLY A 67 10.96 -6.76 19.20
C GLY A 67 9.79 -6.10 19.95
N GLU A 68 9.42 -6.64 21.12
CA GLU A 68 8.26 -6.18 21.90
C GLU A 68 8.33 -4.71 22.35
N ASP A 69 9.55 -4.15 22.45
CA ASP A 69 9.82 -2.76 22.82
C ASP A 69 10.08 -1.84 21.60
N ASN A 70 10.01 -2.38 20.38
CA ASN A 70 10.30 -1.67 19.15
C ASN A 70 9.04 -1.47 18.28
N PHE A 71 8.48 -0.27 18.34
CA PHE A 71 7.22 0.07 17.68
C PHE A 71 7.37 0.61 16.25
N ILE A 72 8.49 0.36 15.57
CA ILE A 72 8.68 0.84 14.19
C ILE A 72 7.63 0.29 13.23
N GLY A 73 7.24 -0.96 13.41
CA GLY A 73 6.22 -1.63 12.62
C GLY A 73 4.83 -0.99 12.71
N PRO A 74 4.26 -0.88 13.93
CA PRO A 74 3.06 -0.10 14.19
C PRO A 74 3.14 1.36 13.72
N PHE A 75 4.29 2.02 13.88
CA PHE A 75 4.50 3.38 13.37
C PHE A 75 4.34 3.47 11.85
N LEU A 76 4.96 2.57 11.09
CA LEU A 76 4.84 2.54 9.62
C LEU A 76 3.39 2.28 9.18
N THR A 77 2.71 1.36 9.85
CA THR A 77 1.29 1.09 9.59
C THR A 77 0.45 2.34 9.87
N ALA A 78 0.66 3.02 11.00
CA ALA A 78 -0.07 4.24 11.37
C ALA A 78 0.16 5.38 10.35
N GLU A 79 1.38 5.55 9.84
CA GLU A 79 1.64 6.55 8.80
C GLU A 79 0.93 6.23 7.48
N TRP A 80 0.72 4.94 7.15
CA TRP A 80 -0.13 4.54 6.02
C TRP A 80 -1.60 4.95 6.23
N TYR A 81 -2.17 4.66 7.40
CA TYR A 81 -3.54 5.09 7.74
C TYR A 81 -3.68 6.62 7.70
N LYS A 82 -2.74 7.33 8.32
CA LYS A 82 -2.71 8.80 8.36
C LYS A 82 -2.67 9.42 6.97
N ARG A 83 -1.90 8.85 6.04
CA ARG A 83 -1.89 9.29 4.63
C ARG A 83 -3.28 9.18 3.99
N ASN A 84 -4.00 8.06 4.20
CA ASN A 84 -5.35 7.87 3.67
C ASN A 84 -6.35 8.86 4.29
N LEU A 85 -6.26 9.12 5.61
CA LEU A 85 -7.06 10.15 6.28
C LEU A 85 -6.80 11.55 5.72
N TYR A 86 -5.56 11.88 5.38
CA TYR A 86 -5.23 13.16 4.75
C TYR A 86 -5.83 13.28 3.35
N MET A 87 -5.73 12.23 2.54
CA MET A 87 -6.38 12.19 1.22
C MET A 87 -7.90 12.41 1.36
N TRP A 88 -8.54 11.69 2.28
CA TRP A 88 -9.97 11.83 2.53
C TRP A 88 -10.36 13.21 3.05
N SER A 89 -9.58 13.77 3.99
CA SER A 89 -9.83 15.11 4.51
C SER A 89 -9.72 16.18 3.43
N ILE A 90 -8.76 16.05 2.51
CA ILE A 90 -8.61 16.98 1.39
C ILE A 90 -9.82 16.90 0.45
N MET A 91 -10.32 15.70 0.16
CA MET A 91 -11.52 15.52 -0.68
C MET A 91 -12.72 16.23 -0.07
N GLN A 92 -13.02 15.97 1.21
CA GLN A 92 -14.16 16.58 1.91
C GLN A 92 -14.06 18.10 1.97
N LYS A 93 -12.85 18.65 2.23
CA LYS A 93 -12.64 20.11 2.31
C LYS A 93 -12.73 20.83 0.98
N LYS A 94 -12.55 20.11 -0.14
CA LYS A 94 -12.62 20.68 -1.50
C LYS A 94 -14.02 20.66 -2.09
N ILE A 95 -14.95 19.95 -1.46
CA ILE A 95 -16.35 19.87 -1.89
C ILE A 95 -17.13 21.00 -1.23
N GLU A 96 -17.73 21.86 -2.05
CA GLU A 96 -18.55 22.98 -1.59
C GLU A 96 -20.05 22.67 -1.75
N ALA A 97 -20.90 23.35 -0.97
CA ALA A 97 -22.34 23.08 -0.95
C ALA A 97 -23.05 23.35 -2.31
N ASN A 98 -22.45 24.15 -3.18
CA ASN A 98 -22.95 24.49 -4.52
C ASN A 98 -22.32 23.64 -5.64
N ASP A 99 -21.41 22.72 -5.33
CA ASP A 99 -20.85 21.80 -6.32
C ASP A 99 -21.96 20.91 -6.88
N SER A 100 -22.20 21.04 -8.19
CA SER A 100 -23.30 20.33 -8.84
C SER A 100 -22.92 18.92 -9.31
N ARG A 101 -21.62 18.65 -9.50
CA ARG A 101 -21.07 17.37 -9.97
C ARG A 101 -19.66 17.17 -9.44
N ILE A 102 -19.41 16.04 -8.78
CA ILE A 102 -18.11 15.71 -8.20
C ILE A 102 -17.66 14.37 -8.80
N LEU A 103 -16.42 14.33 -9.31
CA LEU A 103 -15.76 13.10 -9.73
C LEU A 103 -14.51 12.88 -8.86
N ILE A 104 -14.45 11.72 -8.21
CA ILE A 104 -13.28 11.27 -7.46
C ILE A 104 -12.77 10.00 -8.12
N LEU A 105 -11.49 10.02 -8.55
CA LEU A 105 -10.80 8.85 -9.05
C LEU A 105 -9.89 8.29 -7.95
N LEU A 106 -10.27 7.13 -7.43
CA LEU A 106 -9.57 6.42 -6.35
C LEU A 106 -9.30 4.98 -6.79
N GLY A 107 -8.17 4.44 -6.33
CA GLY A 107 -7.74 3.10 -6.69
C GLY A 107 -6.67 2.53 -5.77
N ALA A 108 -6.10 1.39 -6.18
CA ALA A 108 -5.13 0.59 -5.43
C ALA A 108 -5.62 0.30 -4.00
N SER A 109 -4.71 0.12 -3.06
CA SER A 109 -5.01 -0.08 -1.63
C SER A 109 -5.70 1.13 -0.98
N HIS A 110 -5.60 2.33 -1.54
CA HIS A 110 -6.17 3.55 -0.95
C HIS A 110 -7.70 3.54 -0.88
N ILE A 111 -8.37 3.02 -1.91
CA ILE A 111 -9.85 2.95 -1.93
C ILE A 111 -10.40 2.04 -0.83
N ALA A 112 -9.61 1.10 -0.33
CA ALA A 112 -10.04 0.19 0.74
C ALA A 112 -10.08 0.86 2.12
N MET A 113 -9.57 2.09 2.24
CA MET A 113 -9.31 2.78 3.51
C MET A 113 -10.13 4.07 3.67
N ILE A 114 -10.96 4.39 2.68
CA ILE A 114 -11.79 5.59 2.62
C ILE A 114 -13.26 5.15 2.67
N GLU A 115 -14.02 5.75 3.60
CA GLU A 115 -15.48 5.57 3.76
C GLU A 115 -16.24 6.82 3.34
#